data_AF-A0A284RJF2-F1
#
_entry.id   AF-A0A284RJF2-F1
#
_cell.length_a   1.000
_cell.length_b   1.000
_cell.length_c   1.000
_cell.angle_alpha   90.00
_cell.angle_beta   90.00
_cell.angle_gamma   90.00
#
_symmetry.space_group_name_H-M   'P 1'
#
loop_
_entity.id
_entity.type
_entity.pdbx_description
1 polymer ?
#
loop_
_entity_poly.entity_id
_entity_poly.type
_entity_poly.pdbx_seq_one_letter_code
_entity_poly.pdbx_strand_id
1 'polypeptide(L)'
;MDDNTVNGPENDVTALEKSKHAVQFSQSFVLEPKPTFLSQINPFHSSVKSDYVLLPFQLSLKQAHDKTYRNIPIIGVQAFKGSLRRACYPSPTLGEDEIQIDDQFYGGYINPDTLNITNYIRLDGTPGTTIKGYICPIGQVCREQDNPQNNVESSDTMYYAALQVIIVASANGWSPLMYSMIDSEFFISCLFFIICIIILNFWLANLFVAVITNTFSAIRKETKTSAFGAGATEQLADEQDDGWPATDGHQVEHKNIAKVIYEYTRYFWVFLALVSLALQTTGTVNVSKVHEMVMYYGELAITLIFDLEIILRILASLPDW
;
A
#
# COMPACT_ATOMS: atom_id res chain seq x y z
N MET A 1 60.18 -47.48 -50.75
CA MET A 1 60.25 -48.94 -50.51
C MET A 1 60.25 -49.16 -49.01
N ASP A 2 59.13 -49.71 -48.56
CA ASP A 2 59.00 -50.82 -47.60
C ASP A 2 59.42 -50.56 -46.13
N ASP A 3 58.83 -51.13 -45.08
CA ASP A 3 57.57 -51.81 -44.74
C ASP A 3 57.76 -52.16 -43.23
N ASN A 4 56.81 -51.84 -42.34
CA ASN A 4 56.00 -52.79 -41.57
C ASN A 4 56.36 -53.00 -40.06
N THR A 5 55.39 -52.61 -39.21
CA THR A 5 54.75 -53.28 -38.04
C THR A 5 55.57 -54.03 -36.95
N VAL A 6 55.20 -53.83 -35.66
CA VAL A 6 54.47 -54.78 -34.77
C VAL A 6 54.42 -54.31 -33.29
N ASN A 7 53.19 -54.29 -32.75
CA ASN A 7 52.62 -54.43 -31.38
C ASN A 7 53.48 -54.36 -30.09
N GLY A 8 52.91 -53.71 -29.06
CA GLY A 8 53.26 -53.89 -27.63
C GLY A 8 52.02 -54.19 -26.76
N PRO A 9 52.23 -54.65 -25.51
CA PRO A 9 51.33 -54.25 -24.42
C PRO A 9 52.05 -53.91 -23.09
N GLU A 10 51.46 -52.94 -22.38
CA GLU A 10 50.99 -53.03 -20.98
C GLU A 10 52.01 -53.20 -19.83
N ASN A 11 52.14 -52.12 -19.02
CA ASN A 11 52.43 -52.14 -17.58
C ASN A 11 52.09 -50.75 -16.98
N ASP A 12 50.79 -50.47 -16.85
CA ASP A 12 50.23 -49.15 -16.49
C ASP A 12 49.60 -49.10 -15.09
N VAL A 13 50.09 -49.90 -14.13
CA VAL A 13 49.50 -49.98 -12.77
C VAL A 13 50.43 -49.48 -11.67
N THR A 14 51.74 -49.34 -11.92
CA THR A 14 52.73 -49.02 -10.87
C THR A 14 53.21 -47.56 -10.85
N ALA A 15 52.84 -46.76 -11.87
CA ALA A 15 53.20 -45.33 -11.95
C ALA A 15 52.15 -44.39 -11.32
N LEU A 16 50.87 -44.82 -11.26
CA LEU A 16 49.76 -44.04 -10.71
C LEU A 16 49.73 -44.03 -9.17
N GLU A 17 50.43 -44.97 -8.52
CA GLU A 17 50.47 -45.08 -7.05
C GLU A 17 51.60 -44.23 -6.43
N LYS A 18 52.65 -43.92 -7.21
CA LYS A 18 53.77 -43.07 -6.77
C LYS A 18 53.47 -41.56 -6.87
N SER A 19 52.52 -41.14 -7.70
CA SER A 19 52.08 -39.74 -7.79
C SER A 19 51.09 -39.32 -6.69
N LYS A 20 50.34 -40.27 -6.10
CA LYS A 20 49.44 -40.00 -4.97
C LYS A 20 50.19 -39.70 -3.67
N HIS A 21 51.36 -40.31 -3.44
CA HIS A 21 52.14 -40.08 -2.22
C HIS A 21 52.91 -38.74 -2.20
N ALA A 22 53.19 -38.14 -3.35
CA ALA A 22 53.86 -36.84 -3.43
C ALA A 22 52.89 -35.64 -3.29
N VAL A 23 51.62 -35.81 -3.65
CA VAL A 23 50.58 -34.77 -3.51
C VAL A 23 49.96 -34.77 -2.10
N GLN A 24 49.99 -35.90 -1.39
CA GLN A 24 49.42 -36.00 -0.04
C GLN A 24 50.35 -35.50 1.08
N PHE A 25 51.62 -35.21 0.79
CA PHE A 25 52.60 -34.74 1.78
C PHE A 25 52.69 -33.20 1.90
N SER A 26 52.05 -32.44 1.01
CA SER A 26 52.09 -30.96 1.01
C SER A 26 50.82 -30.28 1.51
N GLN A 27 49.76 -31.03 1.87
CA GLN A 27 48.51 -30.47 2.41
C GLN A 27 48.33 -30.62 3.93
N SER A 28 49.27 -31.24 4.64
CA SER A 28 49.16 -31.48 6.10
C SER A 28 49.94 -30.48 6.97
N PHE A 29 50.15 -29.23 6.50
CA PHE A 29 50.83 -28.20 7.29
C PHE A 29 50.26 -26.80 7.06
N VAL A 30 48.98 -26.60 7.40
CA VAL A 30 48.46 -25.28 7.81
C VAL A 30 47.75 -25.50 9.13
N LEU A 31 48.50 -25.43 10.24
CA LEU A 31 47.91 -25.39 11.57
C LEU A 31 47.14 -24.07 11.71
N GLU A 32 45.82 -24.14 11.78
CA GLU A 32 45.00 -23.06 12.34
C GLU A 32 45.39 -22.87 13.82
N PRO A 33 45.71 -21.65 14.28
CA PRO A 33 46.02 -21.44 15.68
C PRO A 33 44.76 -21.61 16.53
N LYS A 34 44.81 -22.54 17.50
CA LYS A 34 43.81 -22.61 18.58
C LYS A 34 43.72 -21.25 19.28
N PRO A 35 42.52 -20.69 19.50
CA PRO A 35 42.39 -19.42 20.19
C PRO A 35 42.90 -19.57 21.63
N THR A 36 43.95 -18.84 21.95
CA THR A 36 44.48 -18.75 23.31
C THR A 36 43.54 -17.88 24.14
N PHE A 37 43.39 -18.23 25.42
CA PHE A 37 42.50 -17.63 26.43
C PHE A 37 42.54 -16.09 26.50
N LEU A 38 43.60 -15.46 26.00
CA LEU A 38 43.76 -13.99 25.97
C LEU A 38 43.03 -13.27 24.81
N SER A 39 42.46 -14.00 23.85
CA SER A 39 41.59 -13.41 22.80
C SER A 39 40.17 -13.08 23.29
N GLN A 40 39.80 -13.53 24.50
CA GLN A 40 38.50 -13.23 25.12
C GLN A 40 38.45 -11.89 25.87
N ILE A 41 39.54 -11.11 25.94
CA ILE A 41 39.60 -9.92 26.80
C ILE A 41 39.89 -8.62 26.02
N ASN A 42 39.64 -8.57 24.71
CA ASN A 42 39.74 -7.31 23.96
C ASN A 42 38.34 -6.72 23.70
N PRO A 43 37.92 -5.62 24.37
CA PRO A 43 36.56 -5.09 24.29
C PRO A 43 36.32 -4.22 23.04
N PHE A 44 37.16 -4.32 22.01
CA PHE A 44 37.10 -3.45 20.83
C PHE A 44 36.92 -4.25 19.53
N HIS A 45 35.90 -5.08 19.49
CA HIS A 45 35.21 -5.39 18.24
C HIS A 45 33.74 -5.13 18.47
N SER A 46 33.33 -3.89 18.17
CA SER A 46 31.94 -3.51 17.95
C SER A 46 31.38 -4.42 16.87
N SER A 47 30.83 -5.57 17.30
CA SER A 47 29.87 -6.32 16.52
C SER A 47 28.69 -5.37 16.33
N VAL A 48 28.59 -4.81 15.12
CA VAL A 48 27.36 -4.17 14.65
C VAL A 48 26.33 -5.29 14.57
N LYS A 49 25.76 -5.61 15.73
CA LYS A 49 24.51 -6.34 15.82
C LYS A 49 23.50 -5.38 15.22
N SER A 50 23.13 -5.66 13.97
CA SER A 50 21.98 -5.03 13.36
C SER A 50 20.80 -5.35 14.28
N ASP A 51 20.45 -4.40 15.14
CA ASP A 51 19.20 -4.40 15.86
C ASP A 51 18.11 -4.25 14.80
N TYR A 52 17.71 -5.39 14.25
CA TYR A 52 16.38 -5.55 13.73
C TYR A 52 15.48 -5.27 14.93
N VAL A 53 14.96 -4.05 14.98
CA VAL A 53 13.79 -3.70 15.77
C VAL A 53 12.77 -4.78 15.46
N LEU A 54 12.64 -5.74 16.38
CA LEU A 54 11.73 -6.86 16.29
C LEU A 54 10.32 -6.28 16.42
N LEU A 55 9.81 -5.76 15.31
CA LEU A 55 8.38 -5.57 15.16
C LEU A 55 7.76 -6.99 15.21
N PRO A 56 6.81 -7.25 16.13
CA PRO A 56 6.23 -8.58 16.33
C PRO A 56 5.53 -9.17 15.09
N PHE A 57 5.44 -8.40 14.01
CA PHE A 57 4.75 -8.73 12.76
C PHE A 57 5.61 -9.45 11.70
N GLN A 58 6.94 -9.49 11.84
CA GLN A 58 7.82 -10.11 10.83
C GLN A 58 7.61 -11.63 10.68
N LEU A 59 7.22 -12.33 11.76
CA LEU A 59 6.99 -13.78 11.71
C LEU A 59 5.70 -14.14 10.94
N SER A 60 4.69 -13.26 10.96
CA SER A 60 3.42 -13.49 10.27
C SER A 60 3.54 -13.28 8.76
N LEU A 61 4.36 -12.31 8.33
CA LEU A 61 4.52 -11.95 6.93
C LEU A 61 5.13 -13.07 6.09
N LYS A 62 6.29 -13.65 6.47
CA LYS A 62 6.94 -14.69 5.63
C LYS A 62 6.12 -15.99 5.50
N GLN A 63 5.32 -16.33 6.50
CA GLN A 63 4.54 -17.58 6.50
C GLN A 63 3.15 -17.41 5.87
N ALA A 64 2.55 -16.22 5.96
CA ALA A 64 1.31 -15.86 5.25
C ALA A 64 1.54 -15.56 3.75
N HIS A 65 2.73 -15.05 3.40
CA HIS A 65 3.10 -14.58 2.06
C HIS A 65 3.03 -15.67 0.98
N ASP A 66 3.30 -16.94 1.32
CA ASP A 66 3.54 -17.95 0.28
C ASP A 66 2.35 -18.88 -0.03
N LYS A 67 1.40 -19.04 0.90
CA LYS A 67 0.23 -19.92 0.67
C LYS A 67 -1.05 -19.14 0.31
N THR A 68 -1.26 -17.97 0.88
CA THR A 68 -2.53 -17.26 0.72
C THR A 68 -2.59 -16.55 -0.64
N TYR A 69 -1.54 -15.82 -1.04
CA TYR A 69 -1.53 -15.05 -2.30
C TYR A 69 -1.59 -15.92 -3.56
N ARG A 70 -0.90 -17.07 -3.55
CA ARG A 70 -0.86 -18.00 -4.70
C ARG A 70 -2.21 -18.64 -5.00
N ASN A 71 -3.03 -18.81 -3.96
CA ASN A 71 -4.26 -19.58 -4.05
C ASN A 71 -5.49 -18.72 -4.31
N ILE A 72 -5.47 -17.41 -4.01
CA ILE A 72 -6.64 -16.52 -4.21
C ILE A 72 -7.09 -16.47 -5.67
N PRO A 73 -6.22 -16.26 -6.68
CA PRO A 73 -6.65 -16.28 -8.07
C PRO A 73 -7.18 -17.66 -8.52
N ILE A 74 -6.62 -18.76 -7.99
CA ILE A 74 -7.09 -20.12 -8.27
C ILE A 74 -8.52 -20.31 -7.76
N ILE A 75 -8.78 -19.86 -6.53
CA ILE A 75 -10.13 -19.89 -5.94
C ILE A 75 -11.09 -19.04 -6.78
N GLY A 76 -10.65 -17.85 -7.23
CA GLY A 76 -11.42 -16.99 -8.13
C GLY A 76 -11.80 -17.68 -9.44
N VAL A 77 -10.85 -18.33 -10.12
CA VAL A 77 -11.14 -19.10 -11.35
C VAL A 77 -12.09 -20.25 -11.05
N GLN A 78 -11.88 -21.02 -9.99
CA GLN A 78 -12.75 -22.16 -9.67
C GLN A 78 -14.18 -21.75 -9.31
N ALA A 79 -14.34 -20.59 -8.66
CA ALA A 79 -15.63 -20.09 -8.24
C ALA A 79 -16.40 -19.39 -9.36
N PHE A 80 -15.71 -18.67 -10.25
CA PHE A 80 -16.32 -17.69 -11.15
C PHE A 80 -15.98 -17.85 -12.64
N LYS A 81 -15.48 -19.02 -13.04
CA LYS A 81 -15.20 -19.29 -14.45
C LYS A 81 -16.46 -19.14 -15.31
N GLY A 82 -16.37 -18.31 -16.34
CA GLY A 82 -17.45 -18.07 -17.30
C GLY A 82 -18.63 -17.27 -16.74
N SER A 83 -18.56 -16.73 -15.52
CA SER A 83 -19.66 -15.98 -14.92
C SER A 83 -19.84 -14.60 -15.57
N LEU A 84 -18.74 -13.90 -15.87
CA LEU A 84 -18.73 -12.57 -16.51
C LEU A 84 -18.93 -12.61 -18.04
N ARG A 85 -19.43 -13.73 -18.58
CA ARG A 85 -19.67 -13.90 -20.03
C ARG A 85 -21.14 -13.96 -20.38
N ARG A 86 -22.02 -13.94 -19.37
CA ARG A 86 -23.44 -14.24 -19.56
C ARG A 86 -24.22 -12.95 -19.65
N ALA A 87 -24.91 -12.73 -20.76
CA ALA A 87 -25.75 -11.57 -21.02
C ALA A 87 -27.12 -11.99 -21.56
N CYS A 88 -28.10 -11.10 -21.46
CA CYS A 88 -29.44 -11.30 -22.02
C CYS A 88 -29.51 -10.71 -23.44
N TYR A 89 -30.01 -11.52 -24.38
CA TYR A 89 -30.33 -11.06 -25.72
C TYR A 89 -31.83 -11.16 -25.95
N PRO A 90 -32.46 -10.19 -26.63
CA PRO A 90 -33.85 -10.32 -27.05
C PRO A 90 -33.98 -11.54 -27.98
N SER A 91 -35.09 -12.27 -27.84
CA SER A 91 -35.40 -13.35 -28.77
C SER A 91 -35.55 -12.76 -30.17
N PRO A 92 -34.86 -13.29 -31.20
CA PRO A 92 -34.88 -12.69 -32.53
C PRO A 92 -36.29 -12.76 -33.11
N THR A 93 -36.92 -11.60 -33.28
CA THR A 93 -38.16 -11.45 -34.03
C THR A 93 -37.83 -11.01 -35.45
N LEU A 94 -38.31 -11.72 -36.48
CA LEU A 94 -38.15 -11.36 -37.90
C LEU A 94 -36.71 -11.32 -38.47
N GLY A 95 -35.72 -11.94 -37.82
CA GLY A 95 -34.37 -12.12 -38.40
C GLY A 95 -33.45 -10.89 -38.29
N GLU A 96 -33.71 -10.02 -37.31
CA GLU A 96 -32.80 -8.95 -36.90
C GLU A 96 -31.63 -9.49 -36.06
N ASP A 97 -30.49 -8.81 -36.08
CA ASP A 97 -29.28 -9.21 -35.35
C ASP A 97 -29.48 -9.11 -33.82
N GLU A 98 -28.86 -10.02 -33.07
CA GLU A 98 -28.93 -10.06 -31.61
C GLU A 98 -28.21 -8.84 -31.01
N ILE A 99 -28.95 -7.84 -30.54
CA ILE A 99 -28.39 -6.67 -29.84
C ILE A 99 -28.38 -6.90 -28.32
N GLN A 100 -27.26 -6.58 -27.68
CA GLN A 100 -27.17 -6.54 -26.22
C GLN A 100 -27.86 -5.25 -25.73
N ILE A 101 -28.94 -5.39 -24.97
CA ILE A 101 -29.74 -4.23 -24.50
C ILE A 101 -29.11 -3.59 -23.25
N ASP A 102 -28.39 -4.39 -22.45
CA ASP A 102 -27.89 -3.98 -21.14
C ASP A 102 -26.49 -4.54 -20.88
N ASP A 103 -25.64 -3.76 -20.20
CA ASP A 103 -24.28 -4.16 -19.78
C ASP A 103 -24.29 -4.96 -18.47
N GLN A 104 -25.47 -5.32 -17.97
CA GLN A 104 -25.66 -6.17 -16.81
C GLN A 104 -25.42 -7.65 -17.14
N PHE A 105 -24.86 -8.39 -16.18
CA PHE A 105 -24.67 -9.84 -16.28
C PHE A 105 -25.82 -10.60 -15.67
N TYR A 106 -26.10 -11.79 -16.20
CA TYR A 106 -27.23 -12.61 -15.78
C TYR A 106 -26.82 -14.08 -15.66
N GLY A 107 -27.58 -14.90 -14.96
CA GLY A 107 -27.28 -16.33 -14.80
C GLY A 107 -28.41 -17.28 -15.20
N GLY A 108 -29.51 -16.76 -15.74
CA GLY A 108 -30.62 -17.56 -16.28
C GLY A 108 -31.64 -16.71 -17.02
N TYR A 109 -32.65 -17.35 -17.60
CA TYR A 109 -33.77 -16.67 -18.28
C TYR A 109 -35.08 -17.43 -18.10
N ILE A 110 -36.20 -16.77 -18.36
CA ILE A 110 -37.54 -17.37 -18.31
C ILE A 110 -37.93 -17.81 -19.72
N ASN A 111 -38.30 -19.08 -19.88
CA ASN A 111 -38.81 -19.55 -21.16
C ASN A 111 -40.17 -18.92 -21.49
N PRO A 112 -40.38 -18.39 -22.71
CA PRO A 112 -41.64 -17.75 -23.08
C PRO A 112 -42.82 -18.73 -23.11
N ASP A 113 -42.57 -20.00 -23.47
CA ASP A 113 -43.64 -21.00 -23.62
C ASP A 113 -44.05 -21.65 -22.30
N THR A 114 -43.08 -21.95 -21.43
CA THR A 114 -43.31 -22.70 -20.18
C THR A 114 -43.40 -21.81 -18.95
N LEU A 115 -43.02 -20.53 -19.06
CA LEU A 115 -42.94 -19.56 -17.96
C LEU A 115 -42.07 -20.03 -16.78
N ASN A 116 -41.23 -21.04 -16.98
CA ASN A 116 -40.32 -21.55 -15.98
C ASN A 116 -38.92 -20.96 -16.15
N ILE A 117 -38.21 -20.79 -15.04
CA ILE A 117 -36.83 -20.31 -15.02
C ILE A 117 -35.92 -21.44 -15.51
N THR A 118 -35.06 -21.14 -16.46
CA THR A 118 -34.09 -22.08 -17.03
C THR A 118 -32.67 -21.57 -17.02
N ASN A 119 -31.74 -22.52 -17.11
CA ASN A 119 -30.32 -22.25 -17.20
C ASN A 119 -29.98 -21.42 -18.44
N TYR A 120 -28.95 -20.59 -18.33
CA TYR A 120 -28.33 -19.93 -19.47
C TYR A 120 -27.83 -20.94 -20.52
N ILE A 121 -27.65 -20.50 -21.77
CA ILE A 121 -27.14 -21.35 -22.86
C ILE A 121 -25.66 -21.04 -23.07
N ARG A 122 -24.83 -22.08 -23.16
CA ARG A 122 -23.40 -21.94 -23.47
C ARG A 122 -23.17 -21.61 -24.95
N LEU A 123 -21.96 -21.20 -25.30
CA LEU A 123 -21.56 -20.99 -26.70
C LEU A 123 -21.77 -22.22 -27.58
N ASP A 124 -21.67 -23.43 -27.01
CA ASP A 124 -21.90 -24.70 -27.72
C ASP A 124 -23.40 -25.05 -27.91
N GLY A 125 -24.32 -24.17 -27.51
CA GLY A 125 -25.77 -24.42 -27.56
C GLY A 125 -26.28 -25.36 -26.47
N THR A 126 -25.40 -25.84 -25.59
CA THR A 126 -25.79 -26.70 -24.46
C THR A 126 -26.29 -25.86 -23.27
N PRO A 127 -27.31 -26.32 -22.53
CA PRO A 127 -27.77 -25.61 -21.35
C PRO A 127 -26.72 -25.66 -20.24
N GLY A 128 -26.63 -24.57 -19.47
CA GLY A 128 -25.83 -24.48 -18.26
C GLY A 128 -26.28 -25.51 -17.20
N THR A 129 -25.42 -25.75 -16.22
CA THR A 129 -25.62 -26.79 -15.21
C THR A 129 -26.51 -26.34 -14.05
N THR A 130 -26.55 -25.05 -13.76
CA THR A 130 -27.18 -24.49 -12.56
C THR A 130 -27.73 -23.10 -12.83
N ILE A 131 -28.92 -22.83 -12.28
CA ILE A 131 -29.55 -21.51 -12.33
C ILE A 131 -28.97 -20.68 -11.19
N LYS A 132 -28.43 -19.50 -11.51
CA LYS A 132 -27.80 -18.58 -10.56
C LYS A 132 -28.02 -17.13 -11.01
N GLY A 133 -27.64 -16.16 -10.19
CA GLY A 133 -27.67 -14.76 -10.57
C GLY A 133 -29.05 -14.18 -10.83
N TYR A 134 -29.08 -13.02 -11.47
CA TYR A 134 -30.29 -12.42 -11.97
C TYR A 134 -30.80 -13.19 -13.19
N ILE A 135 -32.11 -13.16 -13.33
CA ILE A 135 -32.83 -13.89 -14.37
C ILE A 135 -33.33 -12.85 -15.37
N CYS A 136 -33.06 -13.09 -16.66
CA CYS A 136 -33.56 -12.24 -17.73
C CYS A 136 -35.10 -12.16 -17.69
N PRO A 137 -35.68 -10.99 -17.99
CA PRO A 137 -37.12 -10.84 -18.15
C PRO A 137 -37.65 -11.65 -19.35
N ILE A 138 -38.96 -11.82 -19.43
CA ILE A 138 -39.62 -12.56 -20.52
C ILE A 138 -39.28 -11.97 -21.89
N GLY A 139 -39.13 -12.82 -22.90
CA GLY A 139 -38.77 -12.40 -24.26
C GLY A 139 -37.26 -12.20 -24.48
N GLN A 140 -36.43 -12.43 -23.46
CA GLN A 140 -34.97 -12.44 -23.56
C GLN A 140 -34.40 -13.82 -23.20
N VAL A 141 -33.30 -14.20 -23.83
CA VAL A 141 -32.59 -15.47 -23.62
C VAL A 141 -31.19 -15.17 -23.09
N CYS A 142 -30.83 -15.81 -21.98
CA CYS A 142 -29.49 -15.69 -21.40
C CYS A 142 -28.52 -16.61 -22.15
N ARG A 143 -27.47 -16.05 -22.74
CA ARG A 143 -26.44 -16.79 -23.46
C ARG A 143 -25.04 -16.35 -23.03
N GLU A 144 -24.08 -17.27 -23.10
CA GLU A 144 -22.66 -16.93 -22.99
C GLU A 144 -22.17 -16.24 -24.26
N GLN A 145 -21.43 -15.15 -24.09
CA GLN A 145 -20.77 -14.37 -25.13
C GLN A 145 -19.25 -14.30 -24.90
N ASP A 146 -18.58 -13.48 -25.71
CA ASP A 146 -17.19 -13.12 -25.50
C ASP A 146 -17.04 -12.24 -24.25
N ASN A 147 -15.86 -12.28 -23.63
CA ASN A 147 -15.63 -11.51 -22.41
C ASN A 147 -15.67 -10.00 -22.68
N PRO A 148 -16.23 -9.21 -21.75
CA PRO A 148 -16.25 -7.76 -21.84
C PRO A 148 -14.83 -7.16 -21.82
N GLN A 149 -14.71 -5.91 -22.28
CA GLN A 149 -13.47 -5.13 -22.26
C GLN A 149 -12.27 -5.87 -22.89
N ASN A 150 -12.48 -6.52 -24.04
CA ASN A 150 -11.44 -7.27 -24.76
C ASN A 150 -10.75 -8.35 -23.89
N ASN A 151 -11.55 -9.11 -23.12
CA ASN A 151 -11.10 -10.14 -22.17
C ASN A 151 -10.41 -9.66 -20.88
N VAL A 152 -10.24 -8.35 -20.68
CA VAL A 152 -9.60 -7.84 -19.46
C VAL A 152 -10.46 -8.13 -18.23
N GLU A 153 -11.78 -7.96 -18.36
CA GLU A 153 -12.77 -8.25 -17.32
C GLU A 153 -13.24 -9.71 -17.38
N SER A 154 -12.31 -10.64 -17.14
CA SER A 154 -12.60 -12.08 -17.15
C SER A 154 -11.98 -12.82 -15.96
N SER A 155 -12.64 -13.91 -15.54
CA SER A 155 -12.15 -14.85 -14.52
C SER A 155 -11.89 -16.26 -15.08
N ASP A 156 -11.74 -16.36 -16.41
CA ASP A 156 -11.67 -17.63 -17.12
C ASP A 156 -10.28 -18.26 -17.10
N THR A 157 -9.25 -17.41 -17.14
CA THR A 157 -7.85 -17.81 -17.14
C THR A 157 -7.18 -17.32 -15.86
N MET A 158 -6.14 -18.03 -15.43
CA MET A 158 -5.38 -17.68 -14.23
C MET A 158 -4.80 -16.26 -14.30
N TYR A 159 -4.37 -15.82 -15.48
CA TYR A 159 -3.76 -14.49 -15.66
C TYR A 159 -4.78 -13.37 -15.47
N TYR A 160 -5.95 -13.47 -16.10
CA TYR A 160 -7.00 -12.46 -15.96
C TYR A 160 -7.60 -12.48 -14.55
N ALA A 161 -7.79 -13.66 -13.95
CA ALA A 161 -8.22 -13.75 -12.56
C ALA A 161 -7.20 -13.12 -11.59
N ALA A 162 -5.89 -13.28 -11.82
CA ALA A 162 -4.86 -12.60 -11.03
C ALA A 162 -4.92 -11.07 -11.20
N LEU A 163 -5.19 -10.59 -12.42
CA LEU A 163 -5.40 -9.16 -12.69
C LEU A 163 -6.63 -8.64 -11.92
N GLN A 164 -7.74 -9.38 -11.90
CA GLN A 164 -8.92 -9.02 -11.11
C GLN A 164 -8.61 -8.95 -9.62
N VAL A 165 -7.82 -9.89 -9.09
CA VAL A 165 -7.36 -9.86 -7.69
C VAL A 165 -6.50 -8.64 -7.41
N ILE A 166 -5.64 -8.21 -8.34
CA ILE A 166 -4.83 -6.99 -8.20
C ILE A 166 -5.72 -5.74 -8.18
N ILE A 167 -6.73 -5.66 -9.05
CA ILE A 167 -7.71 -4.57 -9.04
C ILE A 167 -8.42 -4.51 -7.69
N VAL A 168 -8.91 -5.64 -7.19
CA VAL A 168 -9.57 -5.73 -5.89
C VAL A 168 -8.62 -5.34 -4.75
N ALA A 169 -7.35 -5.76 -4.81
CA ALA A 169 -6.31 -5.42 -3.83
C ALA A 169 -5.90 -3.95 -3.87
N SER A 170 -6.18 -3.22 -4.95
CA SER A 170 -5.95 -1.78 -5.02
C SER A 170 -7.05 -0.96 -4.31
N ALA A 171 -8.13 -1.61 -3.88
CA ALA A 171 -9.32 -0.97 -3.33
C ALA A 171 -9.99 0.05 -4.26
N ASN A 172 -9.66 0.05 -5.56
CA ASN A 172 -10.24 0.91 -6.58
C ASN A 172 -11.02 0.07 -7.59
N GLY A 173 -12.23 0.51 -7.96
CA GLY A 173 -13.03 -0.17 -8.98
C GLY A 173 -13.52 -1.57 -8.60
N TRP A 174 -13.35 -2.00 -7.34
CA TRP A 174 -13.75 -3.34 -6.89
C TRP A 174 -15.26 -3.50 -6.69
N SER A 175 -15.97 -2.42 -6.32
CA SER A 175 -17.41 -2.50 -6.05
C SER A 175 -18.24 -2.77 -7.30
N PRO A 176 -18.02 -2.08 -8.44
CA PRO A 176 -18.68 -2.44 -9.71
C PRO A 176 -18.42 -3.90 -10.10
N LEU A 177 -17.17 -4.36 -10.01
CA LEU A 177 -16.81 -5.75 -10.29
C LEU A 177 -17.53 -6.74 -9.38
N MET A 178 -17.64 -6.43 -8.08
CA MET A 178 -18.40 -7.24 -7.13
C MET A 178 -19.88 -7.29 -7.51
N TYR A 179 -20.49 -6.17 -7.88
CA TYR A 179 -21.89 -6.14 -8.31
C TYR A 179 -22.10 -6.96 -9.59
N SER A 180 -21.23 -6.81 -10.59
CA SER A 180 -21.25 -7.64 -11.80
C SER A 180 -21.14 -9.15 -11.49
N MET A 181 -20.37 -9.52 -10.46
CA MET A 181 -20.29 -10.92 -10.02
C MET A 181 -21.53 -11.37 -9.26
N ILE A 182 -22.11 -10.53 -8.40
CA ILE A 182 -23.38 -10.82 -7.72
C ILE A 182 -24.48 -11.01 -8.76
N ASP A 183 -24.41 -10.27 -9.86
CA ASP A 183 -25.45 -10.33 -10.87
C ASP A 183 -25.41 -11.62 -11.69
N SER A 184 -24.21 -12.15 -11.93
CA SER A 184 -23.99 -13.41 -12.66
C SER A 184 -24.03 -14.67 -11.78
N GLU A 185 -23.73 -14.55 -10.49
CA GLU A 185 -23.64 -15.67 -9.53
C GLU A 185 -24.56 -15.44 -8.32
N PHE A 186 -24.36 -16.18 -7.23
CA PHE A 186 -25.17 -15.99 -6.04
C PHE A 186 -24.78 -14.71 -5.27
N PHE A 187 -25.73 -14.16 -4.51
CA PHE A 187 -25.47 -13.05 -3.60
C PHE A 187 -24.30 -13.32 -2.62
N ILE A 188 -24.07 -14.58 -2.25
CA ILE A 188 -22.97 -15.00 -1.37
C ILE A 188 -21.57 -14.68 -1.94
N SER A 189 -21.46 -14.48 -3.26
CA SER A 189 -20.23 -14.07 -3.92
C SER A 189 -19.68 -12.74 -3.38
N CYS A 190 -20.54 -11.87 -2.84
CA CYS A 190 -20.11 -10.62 -2.20
C CYS A 190 -19.14 -10.85 -1.02
N LEU A 191 -19.34 -11.93 -0.25
CA LEU A 191 -18.50 -12.25 0.90
C LEU A 191 -17.07 -12.59 0.46
N PHE A 192 -16.90 -13.23 -0.71
CA PHE A 192 -15.58 -13.51 -1.25
C PHE A 192 -14.80 -12.19 -1.48
N PHE A 193 -15.43 -11.19 -2.10
CA PHE A 193 -14.79 -9.90 -2.35
C PHE A 193 -14.50 -9.13 -1.05
N ILE A 194 -15.45 -9.10 -0.11
CA ILE A 194 -15.28 -8.40 1.18
C ILE A 194 -14.12 -9.00 1.99
N ILE A 195 -14.09 -10.33 2.13
CA ILE A 195 -13.03 -11.03 2.86
C ILE A 195 -11.68 -10.84 2.15
N CYS A 196 -11.66 -10.95 0.82
CA CYS A 196 -10.47 -10.73 0.01
C CYS A 196 -9.88 -9.33 0.25
N ILE A 197 -10.71 -8.29 0.23
CA ILE A 197 -10.30 -6.90 0.47
C ILE A 197 -9.74 -6.71 1.87
N ILE A 198 -10.43 -7.21 2.90
CA ILE A 198 -9.97 -7.05 4.29
C ILE A 198 -8.59 -7.70 4.47
N ILE A 199 -8.43 -8.93 3.98
CA ILE A 199 -7.18 -9.68 4.13
C ILE A 199 -6.06 -9.04 3.30
N LEU A 200 -6.31 -8.74 2.02
CA LEU A 200 -5.30 -8.22 1.11
C LEU A 200 -4.89 -6.78 1.46
N ASN A 201 -5.82 -5.89 1.76
CA ASN A 201 -5.49 -4.49 2.08
C ASN A 201 -4.79 -4.37 3.43
N PHE A 202 -5.26 -5.10 4.45
CA PHE A 202 -4.57 -5.09 5.74
C PHE A 202 -3.13 -5.60 5.59
N TRP A 203 -2.95 -6.66 4.81
CA TRP A 203 -1.63 -7.20 4.53
C TRP A 203 -0.74 -6.23 3.73
N LEU A 204 -1.25 -5.65 2.64
CA LEU A 204 -0.53 -4.70 1.79
C LEU A 204 -0.15 -3.43 2.55
N ALA A 205 -1.06 -2.88 3.35
CA ALA A 205 -0.79 -1.69 4.17
C ALA A 205 0.33 -1.96 5.18
N ASN A 206 0.29 -3.11 5.87
CA ASN A 206 1.32 -3.48 6.84
C ASN A 206 2.68 -3.72 6.17
N LEU A 207 2.71 -4.34 4.99
CA LEU A 207 3.93 -4.51 4.22
C LEU A 207 4.49 -3.16 3.77
N PHE A 208 3.62 -2.27 3.26
CA PHE A 208 4.00 -0.93 2.82
C PHE A 208 4.64 -0.12 3.95
N VAL A 209 3.99 -0.07 5.12
CA VAL A 209 4.52 0.62 6.31
C VAL A 209 5.87 0.01 6.74
N ALA A 210 5.99 -1.33 6.75
CA ALA A 210 7.23 -2.00 7.11
C ALA A 210 8.39 -1.67 6.15
N VAL A 211 8.13 -1.63 4.84
CA VAL A 211 9.14 -1.28 3.84
C VAL A 211 9.56 0.18 3.98
N ILE A 212 8.59 1.10 4.07
CA ILE A 212 8.87 2.54 4.17
C ILE A 212 9.65 2.87 5.45
N THR A 213 9.28 2.28 6.58
CA THR A 213 10.01 2.49 7.83
C THR A 213 11.43 1.94 7.76
N ASN A 214 11.64 0.78 7.12
CA ASN A 214 12.97 0.21 6.94
C ASN A 214 13.84 1.06 5.99
N THR A 215 13.29 1.56 4.88
CA THR A 215 14.03 2.41 3.94
C THR A 215 14.39 3.76 4.56
N PHE A 216 13.47 4.41 5.28
CA PHE A 216 13.79 5.64 6.01
C PHE A 216 14.82 5.45 7.12
N SER A 217 14.77 4.31 7.83
CA SER A 217 15.77 3.94 8.83
C SER A 217 17.15 3.76 8.20
N ALA A 218 17.23 3.09 7.05
CA ALA A 218 18.49 2.93 6.30
C ALA A 218 19.05 4.27 5.80
N ILE A 219 18.21 5.12 5.19
CA ILE A 219 18.61 6.45 4.70
C ILE A 219 19.12 7.32 5.86
N ARG A 220 18.39 7.38 6.99
CA ARG A 220 18.84 8.16 8.16
C ARG A 220 20.17 7.67 8.72
N LYS A 221 20.45 6.36 8.70
CA LYS A 221 21.75 5.82 9.13
C LYS A 221 22.88 6.27 8.20
N GLU A 222 22.64 6.21 6.89
CA GLU A 222 23.60 6.67 5.89
C GLU A 222 23.87 8.18 5.98
N THR A 223 22.82 9.00 6.15
CA THR A 223 22.96 10.45 6.30
C THR A 223 23.62 10.85 7.62
N LYS A 224 23.41 10.11 8.72
CA LYS A 224 24.10 10.35 10.01
C LYS A 224 25.57 9.93 9.99
N THR A 225 25.95 8.95 9.18
CA THR A 225 27.34 8.50 9.02
C THR A 225 28.10 9.34 7.99
N SER A 226 27.41 10.00 7.06
CA SER A 226 28.02 10.99 6.18
C SER A 226 28.26 12.30 6.96
N ALA A 227 29.47 12.85 6.88
CA ALA A 227 30.01 13.95 7.72
C ALA A 227 29.30 15.33 7.58
N PHE A 228 28.03 15.34 7.18
CA PHE A 228 27.15 16.49 7.03
C PHE A 228 25.78 16.20 7.68
N GLY A 229 25.77 15.60 8.88
CA GLY A 229 24.58 15.49 9.71
C GLY A 229 24.13 16.84 10.27
N ALA A 230 23.65 17.74 9.40
CA ALA A 230 23.07 19.05 9.73
C ALA A 230 21.68 18.93 10.41
N GLY A 231 21.53 17.95 11.31
CA GLY A 231 20.38 17.76 12.19
C GLY A 231 20.75 17.75 13.67
N ALA A 232 21.99 18.15 14.02
CA ALA A 232 22.45 18.30 15.40
C ALA A 232 22.29 19.75 15.91
N THR A 233 21.56 20.62 15.21
CA THR A 233 21.35 22.01 15.64
C THR A 233 20.11 22.18 16.52
N GLU A 234 19.14 21.26 16.49
CA GLU A 234 17.94 21.37 17.36
C GLU A 234 18.11 20.76 18.76
N GLN A 235 19.08 19.87 18.98
CA GLN A 235 19.26 19.24 20.30
C GLN A 235 20.21 20.00 21.23
N LEU A 236 20.89 21.05 20.76
CA LEU A 236 21.75 21.90 21.60
C LEU A 236 21.04 23.15 22.13
N ALA A 237 19.77 23.37 21.78
CA ALA A 237 19.00 24.51 22.28
C ALA A 237 18.25 24.23 23.59
N ASP A 238 18.14 22.97 24.02
CA ASP A 238 17.32 22.56 25.18
C ASP A 238 18.12 21.99 26.36
N GLU A 239 19.47 21.99 26.28
CA GLU A 239 20.35 21.40 27.31
C GLU A 239 21.47 22.37 27.77
N GLN A 240 21.20 23.68 27.73
CA GLN A 240 22.08 24.71 28.29
C GLN A 240 21.26 25.79 29.02
N ASP A 241 20.53 25.38 30.07
CA ASP A 241 20.07 26.29 31.14
C ASP A 241 20.73 25.91 32.47
N ASP A 242 22.03 25.62 32.43
CA ASP A 242 22.85 25.52 33.63
C ASP A 242 23.42 26.91 33.95
N GLY A 243 22.87 27.45 35.03
CA GLY A 243 23.04 28.81 35.51
C GLY A 243 24.48 29.32 35.53
N TRP A 244 24.63 30.52 34.96
CA TRP A 244 25.73 31.40 35.29
C TRP A 244 25.63 31.82 36.77
N PRO A 245 26.72 31.76 37.56
CA PRO A 245 26.71 32.33 38.89
C PRO A 245 26.59 33.85 38.75
N ALA A 246 25.50 34.37 39.30
CA ALA A 246 25.22 35.80 39.37
C ALA A 246 26.43 36.55 39.94
N THR A 247 27.12 37.30 39.07
CA THR A 247 27.93 38.43 39.53
C THR A 247 26.97 39.59 39.73
N ASP A 248 26.92 40.06 40.98
CA ASP A 248 26.15 41.21 41.43
C ASP A 248 26.40 42.43 40.54
N GLY A 249 25.50 42.63 39.60
CA GLY A 249 25.28 43.88 38.90
C GLY A 249 23.77 44.05 38.85
N HIS A 250 23.25 45.07 39.55
CA HIS A 250 21.88 45.53 39.39
C HIS A 250 21.64 45.96 37.94
N GLN A 251 21.42 45.00 37.03
CA GLN A 251 20.68 45.26 35.81
C GLN A 251 19.23 45.36 36.24
N VAL A 252 18.73 46.59 36.29
CA VAL A 252 17.31 46.87 36.38
C VAL A 252 16.70 46.23 35.14
N GLU A 253 16.18 45.02 35.30
CA GLU A 253 15.36 44.35 34.30
C GLU A 253 14.16 45.28 34.07
N HIS A 254 14.21 46.11 33.02
CA HIS A 254 13.05 46.85 32.60
C HIS A 254 12.00 45.80 32.26
N LYS A 255 11.08 45.55 33.18
CA LYS A 255 9.87 44.77 32.94
C LYS A 255 9.16 45.47 31.79
N ASN A 256 9.40 44.99 30.57
CA ASN A 256 8.74 45.48 29.38
C ASN A 256 7.25 45.29 29.59
N ILE A 257 6.55 46.37 29.92
CA ILE A 257 5.10 46.40 30.15
C ILE A 257 4.38 45.82 28.92
N ALA A 258 4.97 46.00 27.73
CA ALA A 258 4.56 45.37 26.48
C ALA A 258 4.54 43.83 26.51
N LYS A 259 5.48 43.17 27.22
CA LYS A 259 5.53 41.71 27.35
C LYS A 259 4.40 41.18 28.24
N VAL A 260 4.07 41.90 29.31
CA VAL A 260 2.95 41.57 30.20
C VAL A 260 1.59 41.76 29.50
N ILE A 261 1.45 42.85 28.72
CA ILE A 261 0.25 43.11 27.90
C ILE A 261 0.11 42.06 26.78
N TYR A 262 1.23 41.61 26.19
CA TYR A 262 1.24 40.58 25.15
C TYR A 262 0.74 39.22 25.68
N GLU A 263 1.22 38.78 26.85
CA GLU A 263 0.77 37.51 27.44
C GLU A 263 -0.72 37.53 27.79
N TYR A 264 -1.26 38.69 28.21
CA TYR A 264 -2.67 38.84 28.52
C TYR A 264 -3.57 38.89 27.27
N THR A 265 -3.11 39.53 26.19
CA THR A 265 -3.90 39.70 24.95
C THR A 265 -3.86 38.48 24.03
N ARG A 266 -2.94 37.52 24.23
CA ARG A 266 -2.82 36.30 23.40
C ARG A 266 -4.13 35.52 23.25
N TYR A 267 -4.86 35.28 24.35
CA TYR A 267 -6.11 34.52 24.31
C TYR A 267 -7.23 35.27 23.58
N PHE A 268 -7.24 36.60 23.66
CA PHE A 268 -8.19 37.43 22.93
C PHE A 268 -8.01 37.28 21.42
N TRP A 269 -6.77 37.30 20.92
CA TRP A 269 -6.48 37.12 19.49
C TRP A 269 -6.81 35.72 18.97
N VAL A 270 -6.56 34.67 19.78
CA VAL A 270 -6.95 33.29 19.45
C VAL A 270 -8.47 33.14 19.37
N PHE A 271 -9.21 33.75 20.30
CA PHE A 271 -10.67 33.78 20.25
C PHE A 271 -11.19 34.50 19.00
N LEU A 272 -10.59 35.64 18.64
CA LEU A 272 -10.97 36.42 17.46
C LEU A 272 -10.72 35.65 16.15
N ALA A 273 -9.63 34.88 16.09
CA ALA A 273 -9.34 33.97 14.96
C ALA A 273 -10.32 32.79 14.87
N LEU A 274 -10.78 32.29 16.02
CA LEU A 274 -11.83 31.26 16.05
C LEU A 274 -13.17 31.82 15.55
N VAL A 275 -13.51 33.05 15.95
CA VAL A 275 -14.74 33.74 15.50
C VAL A 275 -14.70 34.02 14.00
N SER A 276 -13.56 34.41 13.41
CA SER A 276 -13.46 34.57 11.96
C SER A 276 -13.64 33.25 11.21
N LEU A 277 -13.03 32.16 11.70
CA LEU A 277 -13.22 30.83 11.12
C LEU A 277 -14.68 30.37 11.23
N ALA A 278 -15.33 30.62 12.37
CA ALA A 278 -16.74 30.32 12.55
C ALA A 278 -17.65 31.11 11.58
N LEU A 279 -17.34 32.40 11.33
CA LEU A 279 -18.04 33.20 10.33
C LEU A 279 -17.86 32.62 8.92
N GLN A 280 -16.62 32.27 8.52
CA GLN A 280 -16.33 31.70 7.21
C GLN A 280 -16.98 30.33 6.99
N THR A 281 -17.11 29.52 8.04
CA THR A 281 -17.78 28.21 7.96
C THR A 281 -19.31 28.28 7.93
N THR A 282 -19.91 29.44 8.23
CA THR A 282 -21.37 29.64 8.16
C THR A 282 -21.84 30.02 6.74
N GLY A 283 -20.95 30.08 5.74
CA GLY A 283 -21.32 30.30 4.34
C GLY A 283 -22.17 29.15 3.79
N THR A 284 -23.34 29.46 3.24
CA THR A 284 -24.24 28.49 2.59
C THR A 284 -24.61 28.96 1.17
N VAL A 285 -25.19 28.09 0.32
CA VAL A 285 -25.51 28.45 -1.08
C VAL A 285 -26.67 29.44 -1.17
N ASN A 286 -27.60 29.42 -0.20
CA ASN A 286 -28.75 30.32 -0.13
C ASN A 286 -28.65 31.19 1.13
N VAL A 287 -27.80 32.21 1.09
CA VAL A 287 -27.63 33.15 2.21
C VAL A 287 -28.73 34.20 2.22
N SER A 288 -29.32 34.41 3.39
CA SER A 288 -30.20 35.56 3.60
C SER A 288 -29.39 36.85 3.47
N LYS A 289 -29.98 37.90 2.89
CA LYS A 289 -29.32 39.21 2.70
C LYS A 289 -28.73 39.79 3.99
N VAL A 290 -29.34 39.49 5.13
CA VAL A 290 -28.84 39.90 6.46
C VAL A 290 -27.56 39.15 6.84
N HIS A 291 -27.53 37.84 6.57
CA HIS A 291 -26.37 36.99 6.86
C HIS A 291 -25.17 37.34 5.96
N GLU A 292 -25.43 37.64 4.69
CA GLU A 292 -24.43 38.14 3.74
C GLU A 292 -23.76 39.43 4.23
N MET A 293 -24.56 40.39 4.71
CA MET A 293 -24.03 41.63 5.29
C MET A 293 -23.21 41.38 6.56
N VAL A 294 -23.68 40.50 7.46
CA VAL A 294 -22.96 40.17 8.69
C VAL A 294 -21.62 39.50 8.40
N MET A 295 -21.55 38.59 7.42
CA MET A 295 -20.28 37.98 7.01
C MET A 295 -19.32 39.03 6.42
N TYR A 296 -19.79 39.87 5.50
CA TYR A 296 -18.94 40.88 4.85
C TYR A 296 -18.39 41.91 5.85
N TYR A 297 -19.26 42.52 6.66
CA TYR A 297 -18.81 43.52 7.65
C TYR A 297 -18.08 42.91 8.84
N GLY A 298 -18.48 41.71 9.26
CA GLY A 298 -17.81 40.97 10.34
C GLY A 298 -16.39 40.58 9.96
N GLU A 299 -16.18 40.05 8.75
CA GLU A 299 -14.86 39.71 8.24
C GLU A 299 -13.98 40.95 8.05
N LEU A 300 -14.53 42.03 7.48
CA LEU A 300 -13.82 43.31 7.36
C LEU A 300 -13.36 43.85 8.72
N ALA A 301 -14.25 43.84 9.72
CA ALA A 301 -13.94 44.35 11.06
C ALA A 301 -12.85 43.51 11.75
N ILE A 302 -12.93 42.18 11.66
CA ILE A 302 -11.95 41.28 12.25
C ILE A 302 -10.57 41.45 11.57
N THR A 303 -10.53 41.57 10.24
CA THR A 303 -9.27 41.80 9.50
C THR A 303 -8.62 43.12 9.91
N LEU A 304 -9.39 44.21 10.03
CA LEU A 304 -8.85 45.50 10.50
C LEU A 304 -8.29 45.41 11.94
N ILE A 305 -8.92 44.62 12.80
CA ILE A 305 -8.46 44.39 14.17
C ILE A 305 -7.13 43.60 14.16
N PHE A 306 -6.97 42.62 13.27
CA PHE A 306 -5.69 41.92 13.08
C PHE A 306 -4.60 42.82 12.47
N ASP A 307 -4.93 43.72 11.54
CA ASP A 307 -3.94 44.64 10.97
C ASP A 307 -3.38 45.59 12.04
N LEU A 308 -4.22 46.09 12.95
CA LEU A 308 -3.78 46.91 14.08
C LEU A 308 -2.89 46.13 15.06
N GLU A 309 -3.19 44.85 15.27
CA GLU A 309 -2.39 43.93 16.08
C GLU A 309 -0.97 43.79 15.55
N ILE A 310 -0.85 43.58 14.24
CA ILE A 310 0.43 43.42 13.55
C ILE A 310 1.24 44.71 13.66
N ILE A 311 0.62 45.88 13.45
CA ILE A 311 1.30 47.18 13.60
C ILE A 311 1.79 47.36 15.04
N LEU A 312 0.99 47.02 16.04
CA LEU A 312 1.38 47.14 17.45
C LEU A 312 2.53 46.18 17.81
N ARG A 313 2.54 44.96 17.27
CA ARG A 313 3.67 44.03 17.41
C ARG A 313 4.95 44.58 16.79
N ILE A 314 4.85 45.13 15.57
CA ILE A 314 6.00 45.72 14.88
C ILE A 314 6.56 46.89 15.71
N LEU A 315 5.71 47.80 16.17
CA LEU A 315 6.12 48.95 17.01
C LEU A 315 6.72 48.52 18.34
N ALA A 316 6.16 47.50 19.00
CA ALA A 316 6.70 46.97 20.26
C ALA A 316 8.02 46.20 20.08
N SER A 317 8.32 45.72 18.86
CA SER A 317 9.56 44.98 18.54
C SER A 317 10.67 45.86 17.94
N LEU A 318 10.37 47.11 17.58
CA LEU A 318 11.38 48.06 17.14
C LEU A 318 12.22 48.48 18.35
N PRO A 319 13.56 48.27 18.32
CA PRO A 319 14.43 48.71 19.40
C PRO A 319 14.40 50.24 19.47
N ASP A 320 14.10 50.80 20.64
CA ASP A 320 14.26 52.23 20.93
C ASP A 320 15.72 52.62 20.61
N TRP A 321 15.90 53.41 19.55
CA TRP A 321 17.15 54.09 19.21
C TRP A 321 17.09 55.54 19.67
#